data_AF-A0A059WUM2-F1
#
_entry.id   AF-A0A059WUM2-F1
#
_cell.length_a   1.000
_cell.length_b   1.000
_cell.length_c   1.000
_cell.angle_alpha   90.00
_cell.angle_beta   90.00
_cell.angle_gamma   90.00
#
_symmetry.space_group_name_H-M   'P 1'
#
loop_
_entity.id
_entity.type
_entity.pdbx_description
1 polymer ?
#
loop_
_entity_poly.entity_id
_entity_poly.type
_entity_poly.pdbx_seq_one_letter_code
_entity_poly.pdbx_strand_id
1 'polypeptide(L)'
;MERSGARGRIDDAICRLHIHAGLRRDDLWTALGPDVRAAWHIEDHDNPELVRAKAIGQVRKALEPLQSKEKRWIAEVLLNMCYESALCAEFYEERRVALAKRGRGFSAATTYRTLIKDIYPTVVRAVQAGPAALPACEIDEIVRAEREHRLAVDAGVTEVELERFLSNDIYLSRPAQPGHYFVVDIPGHG
;
A
#
# COMPACT_ATOMS: atom_id res chain seq x y z
N MET A 1 28.49 -21.74 5.01
CA MET A 1 28.48 -20.27 5.14
C MET A 1 27.54 -19.70 4.07
N GLU A 2 26.24 -20.04 4.12
CA GLU A 2 25.28 -19.85 3.00
C GLU A 2 24.03 -19.03 3.36
N ARG A 3 23.90 -18.55 4.60
CA ARG A 3 22.72 -17.78 5.05
C ARG A 3 22.62 -16.36 4.46
N SER A 4 23.55 -15.97 3.59
CA SER A 4 23.61 -14.63 2.97
C SER A 4 22.71 -14.48 1.73
N GLY A 5 22.36 -15.58 1.06
CA GLY A 5 21.65 -15.55 -0.23
C GLY A 5 20.18 -15.15 -0.12
N ALA A 6 19.37 -15.93 0.61
CA ALA A 6 17.93 -15.69 0.74
C ALA A 6 17.62 -14.39 1.48
N ARG A 7 18.43 -14.05 2.49
CA ARG A 7 18.25 -12.82 3.28
C ARG A 7 18.46 -11.58 2.44
N GLY A 8 19.54 -11.53 1.65
CA GLY A 8 19.78 -10.41 0.72
C GLY A 8 18.68 -10.27 -0.33
N ARG A 9 18.14 -11.38 -0.84
CA ARG A 9 17.03 -11.36 -1.81
C ARG A 9 15.72 -10.83 -1.23
N ILE A 10 15.39 -11.18 0.02
CA ILE A 10 14.21 -10.62 0.71
C ILE A 10 14.39 -9.11 0.91
N ASP A 11 15.53 -8.68 1.44
CA ASP A 11 15.79 -7.28 1.72
C ASP A 11 15.69 -6.44 0.44
N ASP A 12 16.32 -6.89 -0.65
CA ASP A 12 16.24 -6.25 -1.96
C ASP A 12 14.82 -6.20 -2.53
N ALA A 13 14.08 -7.31 -2.46
CA ALA A 13 12.70 -7.37 -2.95
C ALA A 13 11.82 -6.35 -2.21
N ILE A 14 11.86 -6.36 -0.87
CA ILE A 14 11.04 -5.46 -0.04
C ILE A 14 11.44 -3.99 -0.24
N CYS A 15 12.73 -3.67 -0.29
CA CYS A 15 13.20 -2.30 -0.45
C CYS A 15 12.85 -1.71 -1.83
N ARG A 16 12.54 -2.55 -2.82
CA ARG A 16 12.13 -2.12 -4.16
C ARG A 16 10.61 -2.02 -4.34
N LEU A 17 9.80 -2.38 -3.33
CA LEU A 17 8.33 -2.29 -3.39
C LEU A 17 7.79 -0.87 -3.38
N HIS A 18 8.62 0.17 -3.23
CA HIS A 18 8.22 1.56 -3.40
C HIS A 18 8.50 2.12 -4.81
N ILE A 19 9.18 1.36 -5.66
CA ILE A 19 9.57 1.79 -6.99
C ILE A 19 8.43 1.46 -7.97
N HIS A 20 8.22 2.31 -8.98
CA HIS A 20 7.11 2.20 -9.93
C HIS A 20 5.76 2.24 -9.20
N ALA A 21 4.78 1.43 -9.60
CA ALA A 21 3.46 1.37 -8.98
C ALA A 21 3.42 0.65 -7.62
N GLY A 22 4.57 0.39 -6.99
CA GLY A 22 4.69 -0.29 -5.71
C GLY A 22 4.04 -1.68 -5.67
N LEU A 23 3.18 -1.96 -4.67
CA LEU A 23 2.41 -3.21 -4.63
C LEU A 23 1.32 -3.31 -5.72
N ARG A 24 1.07 -2.26 -6.50
CA ARG A 24 0.07 -2.30 -7.57
C ARG A 24 0.63 -2.63 -8.96
N ARG A 25 1.95 -2.76 -9.09
CA ARG A 25 2.61 -3.07 -10.35
C ARG A 25 2.11 -4.37 -11.00
N ASP A 26 2.04 -4.39 -12.33
CA ASP A 26 1.52 -5.53 -13.09
C ASP A 26 2.40 -6.77 -12.95
N ASP A 27 3.70 -6.58 -12.77
CA ASP A 27 4.72 -7.62 -12.60
C ASP A 27 4.98 -7.98 -11.12
N LEU A 28 4.02 -7.72 -10.21
CA LEU A 28 4.23 -7.90 -8.76
C LEU A 28 4.73 -9.30 -8.40
N TRP A 29 4.18 -10.33 -9.05
CA TRP A 29 4.63 -11.72 -8.87
C TRP A 29 6.15 -11.86 -8.99
N THR A 30 6.72 -11.28 -10.06
CA THR A 30 8.16 -11.31 -10.34
C THR A 30 8.92 -10.41 -9.36
N ALA A 31 8.37 -9.24 -9.05
CA ALA A 31 9.00 -8.25 -8.16
C ALA A 31 9.17 -8.77 -6.71
N LEU A 32 8.23 -9.57 -6.21
CA LEU A 32 8.33 -10.20 -4.89
C LEU A 32 9.45 -11.26 -4.83
N GLY A 33 9.67 -11.97 -5.93
CA GLY A 33 10.59 -13.09 -5.96
C GLY A 33 10.11 -14.30 -5.14
N PRO A 34 10.75 -15.48 -5.32
CA PRO A 34 10.27 -16.73 -4.74
C PRO A 34 10.31 -16.75 -3.20
N ASP A 35 11.33 -16.16 -2.59
CA ASP A 35 11.50 -16.19 -1.13
C ASP A 35 10.40 -15.41 -0.40
N VAL A 36 10.01 -14.23 -0.92
CA VAL A 36 8.92 -13.43 -0.34
C VAL A 36 7.56 -14.09 -0.62
N ARG A 37 7.34 -14.61 -1.84
CA ARG A 37 6.09 -15.32 -2.17
C ARG A 37 5.86 -16.51 -1.24
N ALA A 38 6.89 -17.32 -1.02
CA ALA A 38 6.82 -18.45 -0.10
C ALA A 38 6.50 -17.99 1.33
N ALA A 39 7.18 -16.96 1.83
CA ALA A 39 6.94 -16.43 3.18
C ALA A 39 5.52 -15.84 3.35
N TRP A 40 4.94 -15.29 2.29
CA TRP A 40 3.61 -14.67 2.32
C TRP A 40 2.49 -15.60 1.88
N HIS A 41 2.77 -16.89 1.66
CA HIS A 41 1.79 -17.90 1.23
C HIS A 41 1.12 -17.53 -0.10
N ILE A 42 1.92 -17.00 -1.01
CA ILE A 42 1.53 -16.70 -2.39
C ILE A 42 1.90 -17.91 -3.26
N GLU A 43 0.91 -18.48 -3.92
CA GLU A 43 0.99 -19.77 -4.62
C GLU A 43 0.97 -19.59 -6.14
N ASP A 44 1.53 -20.55 -6.88
CA ASP A 44 1.69 -20.48 -8.35
C ASP A 44 0.36 -20.35 -9.12
N HIS A 45 -0.76 -20.69 -8.48
CA HIS A 45 -2.10 -20.57 -9.04
C HIS A 45 -2.83 -19.28 -8.65
N ASP A 46 -2.23 -18.43 -7.81
CA ASP A 46 -2.80 -17.14 -7.44
C ASP A 46 -2.81 -16.23 -8.67
N ASN A 47 -3.99 -15.72 -9.01
CA ASN A 47 -4.12 -14.68 -10.03
C ASN A 47 -3.56 -13.33 -9.52
N PRO A 48 -3.31 -12.33 -10.40
CA PRO A 48 -2.72 -11.06 -9.99
C PRO A 48 -3.49 -10.29 -8.89
N GLU A 49 -4.80 -10.47 -8.79
CA GLU A 49 -5.64 -9.86 -7.75
C GLU A 49 -5.37 -10.49 -6.39
N LEU A 50 -5.29 -11.83 -6.32
CA LEU A 50 -4.96 -12.57 -5.11
C LEU A 50 -3.52 -12.28 -4.64
N VAL A 51 -2.56 -12.23 -5.56
CA VAL A 51 -1.17 -11.87 -5.25
C VAL A 51 -1.10 -10.49 -4.59
N ARG A 52 -1.81 -9.49 -5.14
CA ARG A 52 -1.89 -8.15 -4.55
C ARG A 52 -2.57 -8.15 -3.19
N ALA A 53 -3.71 -8.81 -3.06
CA ALA A 53 -4.45 -8.85 -1.81
C ALA A 53 -3.63 -9.49 -0.67
N LYS A 54 -2.96 -10.61 -0.94
CA LYS A 54 -2.06 -11.28 0.01
C LYS A 54 -0.89 -10.37 0.39
N ALA A 55 -0.22 -9.75 -0.57
CA ALA A 55 0.90 -8.85 -0.31
C ALA A 55 0.48 -7.62 0.53
N ILE A 56 -0.60 -6.94 0.17
CA ILE A 56 -1.14 -5.79 0.91
C ILE A 56 -1.52 -6.20 2.33
N GLY A 57 -2.22 -7.32 2.50
CA GLY A 57 -2.63 -7.81 3.82
C GLY A 57 -1.43 -8.13 4.72
N GLN A 58 -0.40 -8.81 4.18
CA GLN A 58 0.81 -9.15 4.94
C GLN A 58 1.59 -7.90 5.35
N VAL A 59 1.74 -6.92 4.46
CA VAL A 59 2.40 -5.66 4.80
C VAL A 59 1.59 -4.90 5.86
N ARG A 60 0.26 -4.86 5.77
CA ARG A 60 -0.57 -4.23 6.80
C ARG A 60 -0.42 -4.89 8.16
N LYS A 61 -0.46 -6.22 8.24
CA LYS A 61 -0.20 -6.96 9.49
C LYS A 61 1.19 -6.68 10.04
N ALA A 62 2.21 -6.64 9.18
CA ALA A 62 3.57 -6.32 9.59
C ALA A 62 3.67 -4.92 10.24
N LEU A 63 2.83 -3.98 9.83
CA LEU A 63 2.85 -2.59 10.31
C LEU A 63 1.91 -2.33 11.50
N GLU A 64 1.07 -3.30 11.90
CA GLU A 64 0.22 -3.19 13.10
C GLU A 64 1.03 -2.83 14.36
N PRO A 65 2.21 -3.42 14.63
CA PRO A 65 2.97 -3.13 15.84
C PRO A 65 3.54 -1.70 15.91
N LEU A 66 3.68 -0.99 14.78
CA LEU A 66 4.29 0.34 14.78
C LEU A 66 3.46 1.39 15.53
N GLN A 67 2.16 1.14 15.75
CA GLN A 67 1.14 1.99 16.43
C GLN A 67 1.06 3.47 16.01
N SER A 68 1.96 3.94 15.14
CA SER A 68 1.98 5.28 14.60
C SER A 68 1.12 5.34 13.35
N LYS A 69 0.00 6.07 13.47
CA LYS A 69 -0.90 6.38 12.36
C LYS A 69 -0.14 7.00 11.18
N GLU A 70 0.86 7.82 11.46
CA GLU A 70 1.72 8.44 10.46
C GLU A 70 2.57 7.41 9.69
N LYS A 71 3.26 6.51 10.39
CA LYS A 71 4.11 5.49 9.74
C LYS A 71 3.28 4.56 8.86
N ARG A 72 2.09 4.17 9.32
CA ARG A 72 1.16 3.37 8.52
C ARG A 72 0.72 4.10 7.26
N TRP A 73 0.40 5.38 7.39
CA TRP A 73 -0.01 6.21 6.27
C TRP A 73 1.13 6.41 5.24
N ILE A 74 2.35 6.68 5.70
CA ILE A 74 3.54 6.73 4.84
C ILE A 74 3.71 5.42 4.08
N ALA A 75 3.53 4.27 4.74
CA ALA A 75 3.61 2.98 4.09
C ALA A 75 2.50 2.79 3.05
N GLU A 76 1.25 3.13 3.38
CA GLU A 76 0.10 3.01 2.46
C GLU A 76 0.32 3.82 1.17
N VAL A 77 0.88 5.02 1.27
CA VAL A 77 1.18 5.84 0.09
C VAL A 77 2.43 5.34 -0.64
N LEU A 78 3.56 5.20 0.04
CA LEU A 78 4.84 4.90 -0.62
C LEU A 78 4.99 3.45 -1.08
N LEU A 79 4.21 2.51 -0.53
CA LEU A 79 4.13 1.14 -1.04
C LEU A 79 2.92 0.93 -1.95
N ASN A 80 2.15 2.00 -2.19
CA ASN A 80 0.97 2.03 -3.03
C ASN A 80 -0.11 0.99 -2.65
N MET A 81 -0.56 0.99 -1.40
CA MET A 81 -1.49 -0.01 -0.85
C MET A 81 -2.95 0.45 -0.72
N CYS A 82 -3.26 1.66 -1.18
CA CYS A 82 -4.62 2.21 -1.09
C CYS A 82 -5.54 1.55 -2.12
N TYR A 83 -6.82 1.40 -1.79
CA TYR A 83 -7.77 0.54 -2.54
C TYR A 83 -8.20 1.09 -3.90
N GLU A 84 -7.96 2.37 -4.18
CA GLU A 84 -8.40 3.04 -5.42
C GLU A 84 -7.44 2.76 -6.58
N SER A 85 -7.51 1.55 -7.12
CA SER A 85 -6.45 0.98 -7.97
C SER A 85 -6.06 1.80 -9.20
N ALA A 86 -7.03 2.43 -9.86
CA ALA A 86 -6.79 3.21 -11.08
C ALA A 86 -6.12 4.56 -10.77
N LEU A 87 -6.66 5.31 -9.80
CA LEU A 87 -6.09 6.58 -9.36
C LEU A 87 -4.73 6.41 -8.65
N CYS A 88 -4.55 5.32 -7.92
CA CYS A 88 -3.29 5.00 -7.25
C CYS A 88 -2.13 4.66 -8.20
N ALA A 89 -2.43 4.05 -9.35
CA ALA A 89 -1.41 3.69 -10.33
C ALA A 89 -1.09 4.86 -11.28
N GLU A 90 -2.12 5.60 -11.71
CA GLU A 90 -1.99 6.72 -12.64
C GLU A 90 -1.37 7.96 -11.97
N PHE A 91 -1.70 8.22 -10.70
CA PHE A 91 -1.25 9.41 -9.96
C PHE A 91 -0.25 9.09 -8.84
N TYR A 92 0.54 8.01 -8.98
CA TYR A 92 1.47 7.59 -7.94
C TYR A 92 2.51 8.67 -7.58
N GLU A 93 3.08 9.32 -8.59
CA GLU A 93 4.09 10.37 -8.39
C GLU A 93 3.46 11.63 -7.80
N GLU A 94 2.27 12.00 -8.25
CA GLU A 94 1.48 13.12 -7.75
C GLU A 94 1.07 12.90 -6.29
N ARG A 95 0.72 11.67 -5.90
CA ARG A 95 0.44 11.28 -4.51
C ARG A 95 1.68 11.36 -3.64
N ARG A 96 2.84 10.90 -4.14
CA ARG A 96 4.13 11.02 -3.44
C ARG A 96 4.51 12.48 -3.23
N VAL A 97 4.29 13.33 -4.23
CA VAL A 97 4.53 14.78 -4.17
C VAL A 97 3.52 15.47 -3.26
N ALA A 98 2.24 15.11 -3.31
CA ALA A 98 1.18 15.67 -2.48
C ALA A 98 1.37 15.29 -1.00
N LEU A 99 1.81 14.07 -0.70
CA LEU A 99 2.23 13.66 0.64
C LEU A 99 3.32 14.60 1.19
N ALA A 100 4.29 14.96 0.36
CA ALA A 100 5.38 15.86 0.72
C ALA A 100 4.99 17.36 0.79
N LYS A 101 3.88 17.76 0.16
CA LYS A 101 3.45 19.17 0.05
C LYS A 101 2.25 19.54 0.93
N ARG A 102 1.32 18.62 1.18
CA ARG A 102 0.00 18.91 1.78
C ARG A 102 -0.32 18.09 3.03
N GLY A 103 0.53 17.16 3.44
CA GLY A 103 0.35 16.35 4.65
C GLY A 103 1.14 16.86 5.85
N ARG A 104 0.50 17.55 6.80
CA ARG A 104 1.00 17.82 8.18
C ARG A 104 2.48 18.29 8.36
N GLY A 105 3.15 18.78 7.33
CA GLY A 105 4.56 19.20 7.40
C GLY A 105 5.61 18.12 7.10
N PHE A 106 5.26 17.01 6.44
CA PHE A 106 6.23 15.99 6.05
C PHE A 106 7.04 16.42 4.82
N SER A 107 8.33 16.69 5.01
CA SER A 107 9.25 16.83 3.86
C SER A 107 9.46 15.47 3.18
N ALA A 108 9.65 15.45 1.86
CA ALA A 108 9.98 14.22 1.12
C ALA A 108 11.15 13.44 1.76
N ALA A 109 12.14 14.16 2.30
CA ALA A 109 13.28 13.57 3.02
C ALA A 109 12.86 12.87 4.32
N THR A 110 11.91 13.44 5.08
CA THR A 110 11.37 12.82 6.30
C THR A 110 10.61 11.54 5.94
N THR A 111 9.74 11.61 4.93
CA THR A 111 8.92 10.48 4.49
C THR A 111 9.78 9.30 4.05
N TYR A 112 10.82 9.56 3.24
CA TYR A 112 11.74 8.53 2.76
C TYR A 112 12.63 7.99 3.89
N ARG A 113 13.01 8.83 4.85
CA ARG A 113 13.73 8.37 6.05
C ARG A 113 12.88 7.42 6.89
N THR A 114 11.60 7.73 7.09
CA THR A 114 10.66 6.85 7.80
C THR A 114 10.49 5.51 7.07
N LEU A 115 10.41 5.54 5.74
CA LEU A 115 10.37 4.34 4.92
C LEU A 115 11.57 3.42 5.17
N ILE A 116 12.79 3.99 5.09
CA ILE A 116 14.05 3.23 5.25
C ILE A 116 14.28 2.78 6.69
N LYS A 117 14.03 3.65 7.67
CA LYS A 117 14.42 3.38 9.07
C LYS A 117 13.37 2.58 9.85
N ASP A 118 12.10 2.72 9.50
CA ASP A 118 11.01 2.15 10.28
C ASP A 118 10.22 1.10 9.49
N ILE A 119 9.78 1.43 8.28
CA ILE A 119 8.84 0.60 7.53
C ILE A 119 9.54 -0.63 6.95
N TYR A 120 10.59 -0.47 6.14
CA TYR A 120 11.29 -1.62 5.55
C TYR A 120 11.84 -2.59 6.58
N PRO A 121 12.55 -2.16 7.64
CA PRO A 121 13.06 -3.11 8.61
C PRO A 121 11.93 -3.88 9.30
N THR A 122 10.76 -3.27 9.46
CA THR A 122 9.60 -3.92 10.04
C THR A 122 9.00 -4.97 9.11
N VAL A 123 8.78 -4.63 7.83
CA VAL A 123 8.26 -5.57 6.83
C VAL A 123 9.25 -6.73 6.59
N VAL A 124 10.54 -6.42 6.44
CA VAL A 124 11.60 -7.42 6.27
C VAL A 124 11.64 -8.39 7.46
N ARG A 125 11.61 -7.89 8.70
CA ARG A 125 11.58 -8.76 9.89
C ARG A 125 10.34 -9.64 9.90
N ALA A 126 9.19 -9.11 9.52
CA ALA A 126 7.96 -9.88 9.44
C ALA A 126 8.08 -11.01 8.41
N VAL A 127 8.57 -10.73 7.19
CA VAL A 127 8.80 -11.74 6.14
C VAL A 127 9.77 -12.83 6.64
N GLN A 128 10.90 -12.43 7.23
CA GLN A 128 11.92 -13.35 7.73
C GLN A 128 11.42 -14.21 8.91
N ALA A 129 10.43 -13.72 9.66
CA ALA A 129 9.79 -14.49 10.73
C ALA A 129 8.84 -15.58 10.21
N GLY A 130 8.50 -15.58 8.91
CA GLY A 130 7.54 -16.53 8.34
C GLY A 130 6.14 -16.29 8.90
N PRO A 131 5.47 -15.19 8.53
CA PRO A 131 4.18 -14.84 9.09
C PRO A 131 3.15 -15.93 8.77
N ALA A 132 2.14 -16.06 9.61
CA ALA A 132 1.02 -16.95 9.32
C ALA A 132 0.30 -16.52 8.03
N ALA A 133 -0.34 -17.48 7.36
CA ALA A 133 -1.22 -17.19 6.24
C ALA A 133 -2.36 -16.26 6.68
N LEU A 134 -2.76 -15.36 5.80
CA LEU A 134 -3.94 -14.52 6.04
C LEU A 134 -5.21 -15.39 5.99
N PRO A 135 -6.18 -15.15 6.87
CA PRO A 135 -7.51 -15.74 6.74
C PRO A 135 -8.13 -15.40 5.38
N ALA A 136 -8.87 -16.35 4.79
CA ALA A 136 -9.52 -16.15 3.49
C ALA A 136 -10.47 -14.94 3.49
N CYS A 137 -11.20 -14.70 4.58
CA CYS A 137 -12.08 -13.54 4.70
C CYS A 137 -11.33 -12.19 4.59
N GLU A 138 -10.12 -12.08 5.14
CA GLU A 138 -9.32 -10.85 5.03
C GLU A 138 -8.85 -10.63 3.58
N ILE A 139 -8.52 -11.71 2.86
CA ILE A 139 -8.16 -11.64 1.44
C ILE A 139 -9.37 -11.20 0.62
N ASP A 140 -10.52 -11.84 0.83
CA ASP A 140 -11.78 -11.53 0.12
C ASP A 140 -12.24 -10.08 0.37
N GLU A 141 -12.07 -9.57 1.59
CA GLU A 141 -12.36 -8.17 1.91
C GLU A 141 -11.49 -7.20 1.12
N ILE A 142 -10.20 -7.47 0.98
CA ILE A 142 -9.29 -6.64 0.18
C ILE A 142 -9.69 -6.71 -1.30
N VAL A 143 -9.91 -7.91 -1.84
CA VAL A 143 -10.33 -8.13 -3.23
C VAL A 143 -11.64 -7.40 -3.53
N ARG A 144 -12.66 -7.55 -2.67
CA ARG A 144 -13.94 -6.86 -2.83
C ARG A 144 -13.77 -5.35 -2.85
N ALA A 145 -13.01 -4.79 -1.90
CA ALA A 145 -12.75 -3.36 -1.85
C ALA A 145 -12.07 -2.88 -3.15
N GLU A 146 -11.09 -3.61 -3.67
CA GLU A 146 -10.44 -3.25 -4.95
C GLU A 146 -11.41 -3.23 -6.13
N ARG A 147 -12.33 -4.21 -6.21
CA ARG A 147 -13.33 -4.29 -7.29
C ARG A 147 -14.34 -3.15 -7.21
N GLU A 148 -14.86 -2.87 -6.02
CA GLU A 148 -15.80 -1.76 -5.79
C GLU A 148 -15.21 -0.43 -6.24
N HIS A 149 -13.94 -0.17 -5.89
CA HIS A 149 -13.26 1.06 -6.27
C HIS A 149 -12.91 1.13 -7.75
N ARG A 150 -12.59 0.00 -8.41
CA ARG A 150 -12.36 0.01 -9.87
C ARG A 150 -13.62 0.40 -10.65
N LEU A 151 -14.77 -0.15 -10.27
CA LEU A 151 -16.06 0.16 -10.89
C LEU A 151 -16.44 1.64 -10.74
N ALA A 152 -16.06 2.26 -9.62
CA ALA A 152 -16.28 3.69 -9.40
C ALA A 152 -15.45 4.58 -10.35
N VAL A 153 -14.25 4.14 -10.77
CA VAL A 153 -13.36 4.92 -11.66
C VAL A 153 -13.76 4.80 -13.13
N ASP A 154 -14.21 3.63 -13.57
CA ASP A 154 -14.69 3.44 -14.96
C ASP A 154 -15.94 4.28 -15.27
N ALA A 155 -16.64 4.78 -14.24
CA ALA A 155 -17.73 5.75 -14.36
C ALA A 155 -17.24 7.19 -14.71
N GLY A 156 -15.92 7.40 -14.77
CA GLY A 156 -15.26 8.68 -14.99
C GLY A 156 -14.98 9.41 -13.67
N VAL A 157 -13.70 9.64 -13.37
CA VAL A 157 -13.29 10.42 -12.20
C VAL A 157 -13.18 11.89 -12.57
N THR A 158 -13.98 12.73 -11.92
CA THR A 158 -13.90 14.19 -12.06
C THR A 158 -12.66 14.75 -11.34
N GLU A 159 -12.19 15.92 -11.75
CA GLU A 159 -11.07 16.62 -11.09
C GLU A 159 -11.34 16.86 -9.59
N VAL A 160 -12.60 17.10 -9.23
CA VAL A 160 -13.05 17.24 -7.83
C VAL A 160 -12.99 15.91 -7.06
N GLU A 161 -13.31 14.79 -7.70
CA GLU A 161 -13.16 13.46 -7.10
C GLU A 161 -11.70 13.06 -6.95
N LEU A 162 -10.83 13.46 -7.89
CA LEU A 162 -9.39 13.31 -7.77
C LEU A 162 -8.84 14.17 -6.62
N GLU A 163 -9.21 15.44 -6.52
CA GLU A 163 -8.80 16.30 -5.39
C GLU A 163 -9.35 15.81 -4.06
N ARG A 164 -10.58 15.29 -4.02
CA ARG A 164 -11.17 14.64 -2.84
C ARG A 164 -10.50 13.32 -2.52
N PHE A 165 -10.12 12.52 -3.50
CA PHE A 165 -9.36 11.29 -3.30
C PHE A 165 -8.01 11.62 -2.69
N LEU A 166 -7.25 12.52 -3.32
CA LEU A 166 -5.97 13.00 -2.80
C LEU A 166 -6.15 13.59 -1.40
N SER A 167 -7.22 14.35 -1.13
CA SER A 167 -7.47 14.93 0.20
C SER A 167 -7.91 13.87 1.23
N ASN A 168 -8.77 12.91 0.88
CA ASN A 168 -9.26 11.88 1.81
C ASN A 168 -8.19 10.82 2.09
N ASP A 169 -7.44 10.41 1.09
CA ASP A 169 -6.29 9.52 1.21
C ASP A 169 -5.16 10.15 2.03
N ILE A 170 -5.06 11.50 2.04
CA ILE A 170 -4.05 12.26 2.80
C ILE A 170 -4.54 12.70 4.19
N TYR A 171 -5.84 12.98 4.38
CA TYR A 171 -6.38 13.57 5.61
C TYR A 171 -7.26 12.62 6.44
N LEU A 172 -7.98 11.69 5.81
CA LEU A 172 -8.98 10.82 6.45
C LEU A 172 -8.56 9.36 6.34
N SER A 173 -7.53 8.96 7.10
CA SER A 173 -7.21 7.53 7.25
C SER A 173 -8.42 6.79 7.86
N ARG A 174 -9.21 6.22 6.94
CA ARG A 174 -10.44 5.39 7.02
C ARG A 174 -11.76 6.07 7.41
N PRO A 175 -12.86 5.77 6.70
CA PRO A 175 -14.09 5.33 7.33
C PRO A 175 -14.00 3.82 7.64
N ALA A 176 -14.60 3.42 8.74
CA ALA A 176 -14.80 2.02 9.12
C ALA A 176 -15.78 1.27 8.19
N GLN A 177 -16.22 1.89 7.08
CA GLN A 177 -17.18 1.36 6.13
C GLN A 177 -16.81 1.75 4.69
N PRO A 178 -16.85 0.81 3.74
CA PRO A 178 -16.77 1.11 2.31
C PRO A 178 -17.88 2.08 1.90
N GLY A 179 -17.56 3.09 1.09
CA GLY A 179 -18.54 4.00 0.48
C GLY A 179 -19.01 5.20 1.33
N HIS A 180 -18.53 5.37 2.56
CA HIS A 180 -18.91 6.53 3.39
C HIS A 180 -17.95 7.70 3.17
N TYR A 181 -18.25 8.56 2.19
CA TYR A 181 -17.57 9.84 2.01
C TYR A 181 -18.14 10.84 3.03
N PHE A 182 -17.33 11.30 3.97
CA PHE A 182 -17.70 12.48 4.75
C PHE A 182 -17.57 13.69 3.83
N VAL A 183 -18.68 14.43 3.65
CA VAL A 183 -18.65 15.77 3.07
C VAL A 183 -17.89 16.64 4.06
N VAL A 184 -16.62 16.91 3.78
CA VAL A 184 -15.89 17.97 4.48
C VAL A 184 -16.22 19.26 3.76
N ASP A 185 -16.97 20.14 4.41
CA ASP A 185 -17.04 21.55 4.00
C ASP A 185 -15.62 22.11 4.10
N ILE A 186 -15.00 22.34 2.94
CA ILE A 186 -13.72 23.05 2.85
C ILE A 186 -14.06 24.54 2.93
N PRO A 187 -13.62 25.26 3.98
CA PRO A 187 -13.89 26.69 4.07
C PRO A 187 -13.18 27.39 2.90
N GLY A 188 -13.94 27.95 1.96
CA GLY A 188 -13.41 28.79 0.89
C GLY A 188 -13.84 28.47 -0.54
N HIS A 189 -14.58 27.39 -0.79
CA HIS A 189 -15.17 27.11 -2.10
C HIS A 189 -16.67 26.86 -1.94
N GLY A 190 -17.45 27.93 -2.08
CA GLY A 190 -18.90 27.87 -2.29
C GLY A 190 -19.25 27.71 -3.76
#